data_AF-A0A8G0LP91-F1
#
_entry.id   AF-A0A8G0LP91-F1
#
_cell.length_a   1.000
_cell.length_b   1.000
_cell.length_c   1.000
_cell.angle_alpha   90.00
_cell.angle_beta   90.00
_cell.angle_gamma   90.00
#
_symmetry.space_group_name_H-M   'P 1'
#
loop_
_entity.id
_entity.type
_entity.pdbx_description
1 polymer ?
#
loop_
_entity_poly.entity_id
_entity_poly.type
_entity_poly.pdbx_seq_one_letter_code
_entity_poly.pdbx_strand_id
1 'polypeptide(L)'
;MATPTSSAQLDELVRTRVDKPISPEVLFPILSSAPFIPSKTLINARDIGAVPGSKIPSGRIFRCGTLEYASHDPDTVAWIKANVRRIYDLRKPLEREHGPDPEIEGVENVWFPGSQEYKTPSLEDFAKGDGSAAWKDQYMAVALTYAPTYKAVLEHIRDSPAEPFLFHCTGRQFFLATEYVLVINTVN
;
A
#
# COMPACT_ATOMS: atom_id res chain seq x y z
N MET A 1 -3.06 -25.90 13.77
CA MET A 1 -3.39 -24.52 13.36
C MET A 1 -2.83 -23.60 14.43
N ALA A 2 -1.97 -22.63 14.08
CA ALA A 2 -1.45 -21.67 15.04
C ALA A 2 -2.59 -20.79 15.55
N THR A 3 -2.66 -20.55 16.86
CA THR A 3 -3.64 -19.64 17.46
C THR A 3 -3.40 -18.23 16.90
N PRO A 4 -4.42 -17.54 16.36
CA PRO A 4 -4.25 -16.17 15.89
C PRO A 4 -3.78 -15.27 17.03
N THR A 5 -2.77 -14.44 16.75
CA THR A 5 -2.24 -13.47 17.72
C THR A 5 -3.35 -12.50 18.14
N SER A 6 -3.56 -12.36 19.44
CA SER A 6 -4.60 -11.46 19.97
C SER A 6 -4.25 -9.99 19.72
N SER A 7 -5.26 -9.12 19.67
CA SER A 7 -5.06 -7.66 19.53
C SER A 7 -4.15 -7.09 20.61
N ALA A 8 -4.26 -7.56 21.86
CA ALA A 8 -3.40 -7.11 22.95
C ALA A 8 -1.92 -7.44 22.72
N GLN A 9 -1.62 -8.62 22.17
CA GLN A 9 -0.26 -9.01 21.81
C GLN A 9 0.29 -8.19 20.64
N LEU A 10 -0.55 -7.87 19.65
CA LEU A 10 -0.17 -6.98 18.56
C LEU A 10 0.12 -5.56 19.08
N ASP A 11 -0.72 -5.04 19.99
CA ASP A 11 -0.52 -3.72 20.59
C ASP A 11 0.79 -3.63 21.39
N GLU A 12 1.15 -4.70 22.10
CA GLU A 12 2.45 -4.79 22.78
C GLU A 12 3.59 -4.80 21.76
N LEU A 13 3.46 -5.60 20.69
CA LEU A 13 4.47 -5.71 19.65
C LEU A 13 4.71 -4.37 18.93
N VAL A 14 3.66 -3.61 18.61
CA VAL A 14 3.74 -2.30 17.94
C VAL A 14 4.46 -1.25 18.79
N ARG A 15 4.47 -1.41 20.13
CA ARG A 15 5.24 -0.53 21.04
C ARG A 15 6.73 -0.88 21.08
N THR A 16 7.16 -1.95 20.41
CA THR A 16 8.58 -2.29 20.28
C THR A 16 9.29 -1.17 19.53
N ARG A 17 10.37 -0.65 20.11
CA ARG A 17 11.19 0.38 19.47
C ARG A 17 11.77 -0.16 18.16
N VAL A 18 11.85 0.70 17.14
CA VAL A 18 12.37 0.34 15.81
C VAL A 18 13.81 -0.17 15.80
N ASP A 19 14.61 0.18 16.81
CA ASP A 19 15.99 -0.29 16.99
C ASP A 19 16.09 -1.69 17.64
N LYS A 20 14.98 -2.24 18.11
CA LYS A 20 14.91 -3.58 18.71
C LYS A 20 14.30 -4.56 17.70
N PRO A 21 15.08 -5.53 17.20
CA PRO A 21 14.56 -6.50 16.24
C PRO A 21 13.50 -7.39 16.89
N ILE A 22 12.39 -7.62 16.17
CA ILE A 22 11.38 -8.62 16.52
C ILE A 22 11.87 -9.98 16.02
N SER A 23 11.75 -11.03 16.83
CA SER A 23 12.22 -12.35 16.44
C SER A 23 11.39 -12.90 15.24
N PRO A 24 12.03 -13.63 14.31
CA PRO A 24 11.31 -14.24 13.18
C PRO A 24 10.17 -15.18 13.61
N GLU A 25 10.34 -15.88 14.72
CA GLU A 25 9.34 -16.80 15.30
C GLU A 25 8.04 -16.10 15.70
N VAL A 26 8.12 -14.83 16.09
CA VAL A 26 6.95 -13.98 16.39
C VAL A 26 6.45 -13.30 15.12
N LEU A 27 7.36 -12.80 14.28
CA LEU A 27 7.01 -11.98 13.12
C LEU A 27 6.38 -12.79 11.99
N PHE A 28 6.93 -13.94 11.63
CA PHE A 28 6.50 -14.68 10.45
C PHE A 28 5.07 -15.24 10.56
N PRO A 29 4.61 -15.78 11.70
CA PRO A 29 3.21 -16.17 11.85
C PRO A 29 2.25 -15.00 11.61
N ILE A 30 2.59 -13.79 12.07
CA ILE A 30 1.79 -12.58 11.87
C ILE A 30 1.76 -12.20 10.39
N LEU A 31 2.92 -12.12 9.73
CA LEU A 31 3.05 -11.78 8.31
C LEU A 31 2.48 -12.86 7.37
N SER A 32 2.25 -14.07 7.87
CA SER A 32 1.65 -15.18 7.11
C SER A 32 0.13 -15.26 7.25
N SER A 33 -0.49 -14.29 7.93
CA SER A 33 -1.92 -14.25 8.22
C SER A 33 -2.57 -12.96 7.70
N ALA A 34 -3.89 -12.98 7.51
CA ALA A 34 -4.64 -11.79 7.14
C ALA A 34 -4.35 -10.63 8.13
N PRO A 35 -4.21 -9.38 7.63
CA PRO A 35 -4.45 -8.91 6.26
C PRO A 35 -3.25 -9.07 5.31
N PHE A 36 -2.14 -9.67 5.75
CA PHE A 36 -0.94 -9.79 4.93
C PHE A 36 -1.11 -10.85 3.84
N ILE A 37 -0.54 -10.55 2.67
CA ILE A 37 -0.45 -11.50 1.56
C ILE A 37 0.98 -12.04 1.55
N PRO A 38 1.18 -13.34 1.86
CA PRO A 38 2.52 -13.92 1.85
C PRO A 38 3.06 -13.93 0.43
N SER A 39 4.18 -13.24 0.20
CA SER A 39 4.90 -13.25 -1.06
C SER A 39 6.39 -13.00 -0.81
N LYS A 40 7.23 -13.57 -1.68
CA LYS A 40 8.68 -13.37 -1.64
C LYS A 40 9.09 -12.03 -2.28
N THR A 41 8.26 -11.50 -3.18
CA THR A 41 8.60 -10.33 -4.00
C THR A 41 7.65 -9.15 -3.83
N LEU A 42 6.42 -9.38 -3.35
CA LEU A 42 5.51 -8.30 -2.97
C LEU A 42 5.80 -7.80 -1.55
N ILE A 43 6.55 -6.70 -1.47
CA ILE A 43 6.88 -6.07 -0.20
C ILE A 43 5.62 -5.44 0.41
N ASN A 44 5.35 -5.73 1.69
CA ASN A 44 4.25 -5.13 2.46
C ASN A 44 2.88 -5.29 1.78
N ALA A 45 2.66 -6.44 1.14
CA ALA A 45 1.43 -6.78 0.44
C ALA A 45 0.29 -7.05 1.44
N ARG A 46 -0.87 -6.40 1.24
CA ARG A 46 -2.03 -6.54 2.11
C ARG A 46 -3.34 -6.49 1.34
N ASP A 47 -4.31 -7.25 1.82
CA ASP A 47 -5.73 -7.06 1.51
C ASP A 47 -6.34 -6.12 2.56
N ILE A 48 -6.83 -4.97 2.10
CA ILE A 48 -7.38 -3.94 2.98
C ILE A 48 -8.75 -4.34 3.55
N GLY A 49 -9.50 -5.15 2.81
CA GLY A 49 -10.77 -5.70 3.30
C GLY A 49 -10.58 -6.80 4.34
N ALA A 50 -9.42 -7.45 4.36
CA ALA A 50 -9.09 -8.50 5.34
C ALA A 50 -8.59 -7.95 6.69
N VAL A 51 -8.53 -6.63 6.87
CA VAL A 51 -8.22 -6.02 8.18
C VAL A 51 -9.40 -6.27 9.13
N PRO A 52 -9.18 -6.76 10.36
CA PRO A 52 -10.26 -6.96 11.32
C PRO A 52 -11.07 -5.69 11.56
N GLY A 53 -12.40 -5.78 11.39
CA GLY A 53 -13.32 -4.65 11.53
C GLY A 53 -13.48 -3.76 10.28
N SER A 54 -12.80 -4.07 9.17
CA SER A 54 -12.96 -3.35 7.90
C SER A 54 -14.40 -3.43 7.38
N LYS A 55 -14.90 -2.33 6.81
CA LYS A 55 -16.17 -2.30 6.07
C LYS A 55 -16.01 -2.63 4.60
N ILE A 56 -14.75 -2.73 4.14
CA ILE A 56 -14.41 -3.09 2.77
C ILE A 56 -14.43 -4.63 2.67
N PRO A 57 -15.10 -5.22 1.67
CA PRO A 57 -15.03 -6.65 1.44
C PRO A 57 -13.59 -7.12 1.17
N SER A 58 -13.17 -8.22 1.79
CA SER A 58 -11.92 -8.90 1.45
C SER A 58 -11.86 -9.26 -0.04
N GLY A 59 -10.66 -9.28 -0.58
CA GLY A 59 -10.38 -9.61 -1.97
C GLY A 59 -10.72 -8.48 -2.95
N ARG A 60 -11.00 -7.26 -2.46
CA ARG A 60 -11.42 -6.14 -3.30
C ARG A 60 -10.34 -5.10 -3.52
N ILE A 61 -9.63 -4.71 -2.45
CA ILE A 61 -8.62 -3.65 -2.53
C ILE A 61 -7.34 -4.17 -1.91
N PHE A 62 -6.30 -4.19 -2.73
CA PHE A 62 -4.97 -4.63 -2.34
C PHE A 62 -3.99 -3.47 -2.35
N ARG A 63 -2.94 -3.57 -1.53
CA ARG A 63 -1.79 -2.68 -1.58
C ARG A 63 -0.49 -3.46 -1.53
N CYS A 64 0.55 -2.97 -2.18
CA CYS A 64 1.92 -3.46 -2.01
C CYS A 64 2.95 -2.34 -2.29
N GLY A 65 4.20 -2.62 -1.94
CA GLY A 65 5.35 -1.80 -2.32
C GLY A 65 5.67 -2.01 -3.80
N THR A 66 6.95 -1.92 -4.15
CA THR A 66 7.37 -2.05 -5.56
C THR A 66 6.93 -3.38 -6.17
N LEU A 67 6.54 -3.35 -7.44
CA LEU A 67 6.29 -4.53 -8.27
C LEU A 67 7.49 -4.92 -9.14
N GLU A 68 8.60 -4.18 -9.07
CA GLU A 68 9.82 -4.44 -9.86
C GLU A 68 10.27 -5.90 -9.77
N TYR A 69 10.23 -6.48 -8.58
CA TYR A 69 10.66 -7.87 -8.33
C TYR A 69 9.63 -8.92 -8.75
N ALA A 70 8.36 -8.53 -8.95
CA ALA A 70 7.29 -9.46 -9.30
C ALA A 70 7.49 -10.11 -10.67
N SER A 71 8.13 -9.39 -11.60
CA SER A 71 8.44 -9.90 -12.95
C SER A 71 9.30 -11.18 -12.96
N HIS A 72 10.08 -11.41 -11.91
CA HIS A 72 10.96 -12.55 -11.75
C HIS A 72 10.36 -13.67 -10.88
N ASP A 73 9.09 -13.54 -10.48
CA ASP A 73 8.40 -14.44 -9.56
C ASP A 73 7.07 -14.92 -10.16
N PRO A 74 7.04 -16.11 -10.79
CA PRO A 74 5.85 -16.67 -11.42
C PRO A 74 4.67 -16.83 -10.47
N ASP A 75 4.91 -17.13 -9.20
CA ASP A 75 3.85 -17.31 -8.19
C ASP A 75 3.18 -15.97 -7.90
N THR A 76 3.97 -14.90 -7.82
CA THR A 76 3.46 -13.54 -7.64
C THR A 76 2.68 -13.06 -8.87
N VAL A 77 3.20 -13.29 -10.09
CA VAL A 77 2.47 -12.96 -11.33
C VAL A 77 1.15 -13.72 -11.42
N ALA A 78 1.15 -15.01 -11.10
CA ALA A 78 -0.07 -15.83 -11.07
C ALA A 78 -1.07 -15.32 -10.03
N TRP A 79 -0.60 -14.92 -8.85
CA TRP A 79 -1.44 -14.34 -7.81
C TRP A 79 -2.08 -13.03 -8.27
N ILE A 80 -1.30 -12.11 -8.87
CA ILE A 80 -1.82 -10.85 -9.39
C ILE A 80 -2.85 -11.12 -10.50
N LYS A 81 -2.53 -12.00 -11.46
CA LYS A 81 -3.46 -12.37 -12.55
C LYS A 81 -4.79 -12.95 -12.03
N ALA A 82 -4.73 -13.74 -10.96
CA ALA A 82 -5.92 -14.35 -10.38
C ALA A 82 -6.80 -13.33 -9.61
N ASN A 83 -6.18 -12.40 -8.88
CA ASN A 83 -6.86 -11.57 -7.89
C ASN A 83 -7.07 -10.11 -8.29
N VAL A 84 -6.34 -9.60 -9.28
CA VAL A 84 -6.32 -8.17 -9.64
C VAL A 84 -6.77 -7.99 -11.08
N ARG A 85 -7.51 -6.90 -11.34
CA ARG A 85 -7.88 -6.48 -12.71
C ARG A 85 -7.25 -5.16 -13.10
N ARG A 86 -7.01 -4.27 -12.12
CA ARG A 86 -6.35 -2.98 -12.34
C ARG A 86 -5.26 -2.74 -11.32
N ILE A 87 -4.12 -2.23 -11.77
CA ILE A 87 -2.99 -1.77 -10.96
C ILE A 87 -2.91 -0.26 -11.07
N TYR A 88 -2.95 0.45 -9.95
CA TYR A 88 -2.70 1.89 -9.89
C TYR A 88 -1.28 2.16 -9.40
N ASP A 89 -0.44 2.68 -10.31
CA ASP A 89 0.96 3.00 -10.04
C ASP A 89 1.09 4.46 -9.56
N LEU A 90 1.58 4.65 -8.32
CA LEU A 90 1.81 5.98 -7.73
C LEU A 90 3.26 6.45 -7.85
N ARG A 91 4.10 5.75 -8.61
CA ARG A 91 5.52 6.10 -8.74
C ARG A 91 5.72 7.27 -9.71
N LYS A 92 6.79 8.04 -9.46
CA LYS A 92 7.24 9.09 -10.38
C LYS A 92 7.79 8.47 -11.67
N PRO A 93 7.86 9.22 -12.79
CA PRO A 93 8.37 8.71 -14.07
C PRO A 93 9.72 8.00 -13.95
N LEU A 94 10.68 8.62 -13.27
CA LEU A 94 12.02 8.08 -13.10
C LEU A 94 12.03 6.76 -12.31
N GLU A 95 11.12 6.57 -11.37
CA GLU A 95 11.01 5.32 -10.62
C GLU A 95 10.45 4.18 -11.50
N ARG A 96 9.57 4.49 -12.45
CA ARG A 96 9.02 3.53 -13.42
C ARG A 96 10.03 3.13 -14.47
N GLU A 97 10.85 4.07 -14.93
CA GLU A 97 11.92 3.81 -15.89
C GLU A 97 12.99 2.89 -15.31
N HIS A 98 13.37 3.08 -14.04
CA HIS A 98 14.38 2.25 -13.38
C HIS A 98 13.88 0.84 -13.02
N GLY A 99 12.61 0.69 -12.67
CA GLY A 99 12.03 -0.58 -12.24
C GLY A 99 10.63 -0.76 -12.81
N PRO A 100 10.46 -1.14 -14.09
CA PRO A 100 9.14 -1.25 -14.71
C PRO A 100 8.30 -2.34 -14.04
N ASP A 101 6.98 -2.13 -14.03
CA ASP A 101 6.05 -3.18 -13.59
C ASP A 101 6.02 -4.33 -14.62
N PRO A 102 5.73 -5.58 -14.17
CA PRO A 102 5.48 -6.67 -15.10
C PRO A 102 4.22 -6.41 -15.94
N GLU A 103 4.28 -6.78 -17.22
CA GLU A 103 3.10 -6.88 -18.07
C GLU A 103 2.37 -8.19 -17.77
N ILE A 104 1.12 -8.10 -17.34
CA ILE A 104 0.30 -9.26 -16.95
C ILE A 104 -0.98 -9.26 -17.77
N GLU A 105 -1.18 -10.33 -18.54
CA GLU A 105 -2.37 -10.50 -19.37
C GLU A 105 -3.66 -10.40 -18.54
N GLY A 106 -4.59 -9.56 -18.98
CA GLY A 106 -5.88 -9.33 -18.31
C GLY A 106 -5.81 -8.40 -17.09
N VAL A 107 -4.65 -7.79 -16.84
CA VAL A 107 -4.46 -6.79 -15.79
C VAL A 107 -4.05 -5.46 -16.42
N GLU A 108 -4.87 -4.43 -16.21
CA GLU A 108 -4.59 -3.09 -16.71
C GLU A 108 -3.67 -2.33 -15.74
N ASN A 109 -2.57 -1.78 -16.23
CA ASN A 109 -1.72 -0.88 -15.46
C ASN A 109 -2.10 0.57 -15.75
N VAL A 110 -2.55 1.30 -14.74
CA VAL A 110 -3.03 2.67 -14.82
C VAL A 110 -2.07 3.58 -14.09
N TRP A 111 -1.50 4.52 -14.84
CA TRP A 111 -0.59 5.53 -14.33
C TRP A 111 -0.96 6.91 -14.87
N PHE A 112 -0.91 7.90 -13.99
CA PHE A 112 -1.08 9.31 -14.36
C PHE A 112 0.15 10.10 -13.90
N PRO A 113 0.60 11.09 -14.69
CA PRO A 113 1.59 12.04 -14.20
C PRO A 113 1.02 12.80 -13.00
N GLY A 114 1.90 13.15 -12.05
CA GLY A 114 1.53 14.02 -10.94
C GLY A 114 1.04 15.37 -11.45
N SER A 115 0.03 15.93 -10.79
CA SER A 115 -0.53 17.27 -11.12
C SER A 115 0.44 18.40 -10.84
N GLN A 116 1.39 18.17 -9.92
CA GLN A 116 2.40 19.11 -9.49
C GLN A 116 3.61 18.36 -8.92
N GLU A 117 4.78 18.99 -8.99
CA GLU A 117 5.93 18.53 -8.23
C GLU A 117 5.76 18.90 -6.75
N TYR A 118 6.19 18.00 -5.86
CA TYR A 118 6.38 18.30 -4.45
C TYR A 118 7.84 18.12 -4.07
N LYS A 119 8.31 18.99 -3.17
CA LYS A 119 9.69 19.01 -2.71
C LYS A 119 10.03 17.72 -1.98
N THR A 120 11.28 17.30 -2.11
CA THR A 120 11.84 16.28 -1.22
C THR A 120 11.75 16.79 0.22
N PRO A 121 11.20 16.00 1.15
CA PRO A 121 11.08 16.41 2.54
C PRO A 121 12.46 16.67 3.16
N SER A 122 12.61 17.76 3.94
CA SER A 122 13.85 18.08 4.65
C SER A 122 13.83 17.48 6.06
N LEU A 123 14.87 16.73 6.43
CA LEU A 123 15.02 16.20 7.80
C LEU A 123 15.03 17.31 8.85
N GLU A 124 15.52 18.50 8.52
CA GLU A 124 15.52 19.66 9.42
C GLU A 124 14.10 20.11 9.75
N ASP A 125 13.16 20.00 8.80
CA ASP A 125 11.77 20.37 9.04
C ASP A 125 11.06 19.37 9.96
N PHE A 126 11.39 18.07 9.86
CA PHE A 126 10.87 17.05 10.77
C PHE A 126 11.48 17.12 12.17
N ALA A 127 12.69 17.67 12.31
CA ALA A 127 13.34 17.86 13.60
C ALA A 127 12.77 19.04 14.41
N LYS A 128 11.95 19.90 13.79
CA LYS A 128 11.31 21.03 14.47
C LYS A 128 10.10 20.55 15.29
N GLY A 129 10.09 20.87 16.58
CA GLY A 129 9.00 20.49 17.48
C GLY A 129 8.84 18.97 17.54
N ASP A 130 7.64 18.47 17.32
CA ASP A 130 7.32 17.05 17.19
C ASP A 130 7.26 16.56 15.72
N GLY A 131 7.62 17.43 14.76
CA GLY A 131 7.57 17.15 13.33
C GLY A 131 6.17 17.12 12.72
N SER A 132 5.10 17.34 13.49
CA SER A 132 3.71 17.25 13.02
C SER A 132 3.39 18.19 11.86
N ALA A 133 3.93 19.41 11.88
CA ALA A 133 3.75 20.39 10.79
C ALA A 133 4.37 19.90 9.48
N ALA A 134 5.60 19.36 9.53
CA ALA A 134 6.27 18.80 8.36
C ALA A 134 5.51 17.60 7.80
N TRP A 135 4.97 16.73 8.66
CA TRP A 135 4.09 15.64 8.24
C TRP A 135 2.84 16.15 7.55
N LYS A 136 2.14 17.14 8.12
CA LYS A 136 0.94 17.73 7.52
C LYS A 136 1.23 18.29 6.12
N ASP A 137 2.30 19.06 5.97
CA ASP A 137 2.67 19.66 4.70
C ASP A 137 3.02 18.59 3.67
N GLN A 138 3.79 17.58 4.07
CA GLN A 138 4.12 16.44 3.22
C GLN A 138 2.87 15.66 2.78
N TYR A 139 1.93 15.47 3.70
CA TYR A 139 0.68 14.78 3.42
C TYR A 139 -0.16 15.52 2.39
N MET A 140 -0.34 16.83 2.56
CA MET A 140 -1.07 17.65 1.62
C MET A 140 -0.38 17.74 0.26
N ALA A 141 0.95 17.81 0.23
CA ALA A 141 1.69 17.88 -1.02
C ALA A 141 1.49 16.61 -1.86
N VAL A 142 1.60 15.43 -1.24
CA VAL A 142 1.38 14.14 -1.91
C VAL A 142 -0.09 13.98 -2.33
N ALA A 143 -1.04 14.34 -1.45
CA ALA A 143 -2.47 14.35 -1.77
C ALA A 143 -2.79 15.11 -3.06
N LEU A 144 -2.25 16.34 -3.16
CA LEU A 144 -2.47 17.21 -4.31
C LEU A 144 -1.75 16.70 -5.56
N THR A 145 -0.50 16.24 -5.44
CA THR A 145 0.27 15.68 -6.56
C THR A 145 -0.42 14.48 -7.20
N TYR A 146 -0.93 13.55 -6.40
CA TYR A 146 -1.55 12.32 -6.92
C TYR A 146 -3.06 12.42 -7.11
N ALA A 147 -3.63 13.64 -7.07
CA ALA A 147 -5.06 13.88 -7.29
C ALA A 147 -5.62 13.20 -8.57
N PRO A 148 -4.92 13.16 -9.72
CA PRO A 148 -5.40 12.44 -10.90
C PRO A 148 -5.58 10.93 -10.65
N THR A 149 -4.61 10.29 -10.00
CA THR A 149 -4.70 8.86 -9.66
C THR A 149 -5.76 8.60 -8.61
N TYR A 150 -5.87 9.45 -7.58
CA TYR A 150 -6.95 9.32 -6.59
C TYR A 150 -8.33 9.46 -7.21
N LYS A 151 -8.51 10.40 -8.14
CA LYS A 151 -9.75 10.55 -8.90
C LYS A 151 -10.08 9.24 -9.64
N ALA A 152 -9.13 8.66 -10.38
CA ALA A 152 -9.36 7.42 -11.11
C ALA A 152 -9.69 6.23 -10.19
N VAL A 153 -9.04 6.14 -9.02
CA VAL A 153 -9.38 5.13 -8.00
C VAL A 153 -10.81 5.31 -7.48
N LEU A 154 -11.22 6.55 -7.17
CA LEU A 154 -12.58 6.83 -6.69
C LEU A 154 -13.63 6.59 -7.78
N GLU A 155 -13.34 6.92 -9.03
CA GLU A 155 -14.20 6.63 -10.17
C GLU A 155 -14.35 5.12 -10.39
N HIS A 156 -13.27 4.34 -10.27
CA HIS A 156 -13.33 2.88 -10.29
C HIS A 156 -14.22 2.35 -9.15
N ILE A 157 -14.01 2.80 -7.91
CA ILE A 157 -14.84 2.36 -6.78
C ILE A 157 -16.33 2.66 -7.04
N ARG A 158 -16.65 3.80 -7.66
CA ARG A 158 -18.02 4.19 -8.01
C ARG A 158 -18.61 3.32 -9.14
N ASP A 159 -17.87 3.16 -10.23
CA ASP A 159 -18.39 2.61 -11.50
C ASP A 159 -18.24 1.08 -11.58
N SER A 160 -17.19 0.55 -10.93
CA SER A 160 -16.85 -0.86 -10.87
C SER A 160 -16.57 -1.32 -9.42
N PRO A 161 -17.52 -1.14 -8.48
CA PRO A 161 -17.33 -1.45 -7.05
C PRO A 161 -17.01 -2.94 -6.78
N ALA A 162 -17.25 -3.79 -7.78
CA ALA A 162 -16.99 -5.22 -7.73
C ALA A 162 -15.60 -5.65 -8.23
N GLU A 163 -14.93 -4.79 -8.98
CA GLU A 163 -13.68 -5.11 -9.64
C GLU A 163 -12.51 -4.96 -8.66
N PRO A 164 -11.66 -6.00 -8.50
CA PRO A 164 -10.55 -5.93 -7.58
C PRO A 164 -9.36 -5.18 -8.17
N PHE A 165 -8.75 -4.31 -7.37
CA PHE A 165 -7.59 -3.54 -7.79
C PHE A 165 -6.47 -3.53 -6.75
N LEU A 166 -5.26 -3.30 -7.24
CA LEU A 166 -4.04 -3.14 -6.46
C LEU A 166 -3.54 -1.72 -6.66
N PHE A 167 -3.09 -1.06 -5.61
CA PHE A 167 -2.30 0.16 -5.75
C PHE A 167 -0.92 -0.02 -5.12
N HIS A 168 0.09 0.60 -5.72
CA HIS A 168 1.47 0.41 -5.29
C HIS A 168 2.35 1.64 -5.48
N CYS A 169 3.50 1.63 -4.80
CA CYS A 169 4.58 2.62 -4.95
C CYS A 169 5.93 1.96 -4.61
N THR A 170 7.05 2.66 -4.74
CA THR A 170 8.41 2.14 -4.41
C THR A 170 8.66 1.85 -2.91
N GLY A 171 7.63 1.85 -2.05
CA GLY A 171 7.74 1.50 -0.63
C GLY A 171 8.08 2.65 0.34
N ARG A 172 8.43 3.85 -0.16
CA ARG A 172 8.80 5.03 0.68
C ARG A 172 7.64 6.00 0.95
N GLN A 173 6.61 6.01 0.10
CA GLN A 173 5.51 7.00 0.11
C GLN A 173 4.22 6.46 0.78
N PHE A 174 4.34 5.39 1.56
CA PHE A 174 3.23 4.47 1.85
C PHE A 174 2.20 4.96 2.87
N PHE A 175 2.49 6.04 3.59
CA PHE A 175 1.62 6.49 4.67
C PHE A 175 0.23 6.93 4.14
N LEU A 176 0.18 7.58 2.98
CA LEU A 176 -1.08 8.17 2.50
C LEU A 176 -2.08 7.20 1.89
N ALA A 177 -1.61 6.22 1.12
CA ALA A 177 -2.55 5.33 0.44
C ALA A 177 -3.36 4.48 1.43
N THR A 178 -2.83 4.23 2.64
CA THR A 178 -3.58 3.62 3.75
C THR A 178 -4.59 4.56 4.41
N GLU A 179 -4.23 5.83 4.63
CA GLU A 179 -5.12 6.80 5.26
C GLU A 179 -6.27 7.22 4.34
N TYR A 180 -6.06 7.26 3.01
CA TYR A 180 -7.14 7.53 2.06
C TYR A 180 -8.19 6.42 2.00
N VAL A 181 -7.79 5.15 2.16
CA VAL A 181 -8.76 4.05 2.27
C VAL A 181 -9.51 4.09 3.61
N LEU A 182 -8.89 4.66 4.65
CA LEU A 182 -9.57 5.01 5.90
C LEU A 182 -10.66 6.08 5.72
N VAL A 183 -10.47 7.05 4.81
CA VAL A 183 -11.53 8.02 4.46
C VAL A 183 -12.73 7.31 3.86
N ILE A 184 -12.54 6.27 3.03
CA ILE A 184 -13.65 5.47 2.47
C ILE A 184 -14.47 4.79 3.59
N ASN A 185 -13.85 4.39 4.70
CA ASN A 185 -14.57 3.83 5.86
C ASN A 185 -15.41 4.86 6.63
N THR A 186 -15.26 6.17 6.38
CA THR A 186 -16.03 7.24 7.05
C THR A 186 -17.21 7.76 6.23
N VAL A 187 -17.35 7.32 4.98
CA VAL A 187 -18.47 7.71 4.09
C VAL A 187 -19.43 6.54 3.94
N ASN A 188 -20.08 6.16 5.04
CA ASN A 188 -21.31 5.35 5.07
C ASN A 188 -22.11 5.70 6.32
#